data_AF-A0A0F9B5H8-F1
#
_entry.id   AF-A0A0F9B5H8-F1
#
_cell.length_a   1.000
_cell.length_b   1.000
_cell.length_c   1.000
_cell.angle_alpha   90.00
_cell.angle_beta   90.00
_cell.angle_gamma   90.00
#
_symmetry.space_group_name_H-M   'P 1'
#
loop_
_entity.id
_entity.type
_entity.pdbx_description
1 polymer ?
#
loop_
_entity_poly.entity_id
_entity_poly.type
_entity_poly.pdbx_seq_one_letter_code
_entity_poly.pdbx_strand_id
1 'polypeptide(L)'
;MGKDTDGKTAPEETQAGRNGVRGQEGGHTCGLGHQDEDFSNANLGTCMDYTNDPDGTLFGQLDNQHPNQHDLDMMTEIYAHLNSTDSGSGPGKGNGKGNGGGKGKPSLAGANIDLNDPSSWGQAIKQDAQGNNSLFQRDLENGQVLIT
;
A
#
# COMPACT_ATOMS: atom_id res chain seq x y z
N MET A 1 -5.06 -20.76 -29.24
CA MET A 1 -4.46 -19.50 -29.75
C MET A 1 -4.86 -19.33 -31.20
N GLY A 2 -6.02 -18.70 -31.43
CA GLY A 2 -6.48 -18.34 -32.77
C GLY A 2 -5.73 -17.08 -33.22
N LYS A 3 -5.16 -17.11 -34.41
CA LYS A 3 -4.68 -15.90 -35.08
C LYS A 3 -5.88 -15.32 -35.84
N ASP A 4 -6.24 -14.08 -35.53
CA ASP A 4 -7.27 -13.38 -36.27
C ASP A 4 -6.78 -13.04 -37.68
N THR A 5 -7.70 -13.11 -38.63
CA THR A 5 -7.51 -13.46 -40.04
C THR A 5 -6.85 -12.42 -40.96
N ASP A 6 -6.22 -11.36 -40.44
CA ASP A 6 -5.68 -10.28 -41.30
C ASP A 6 -4.22 -9.88 -41.01
N GLY A 7 -3.48 -10.68 -40.23
CA GLY A 7 -2.07 -10.38 -39.93
C GLY A 7 -1.87 -9.16 -39.02
N LYS A 8 -2.95 -8.56 -38.50
CA LYS A 8 -2.93 -7.65 -37.36
C LYS A 8 -3.09 -8.46 -36.07
N THR A 9 -2.09 -8.41 -35.21
CA THR A 9 -2.21 -8.79 -33.80
C THR A 9 -3.27 -7.91 -33.13
N ALA A 10 -4.10 -8.48 -32.25
CA ALA A 10 -5.03 -7.70 -31.45
C ALA A 10 -4.27 -6.60 -30.66
N PRO A 11 -4.88 -5.45 -30.30
CA PRO A 11 -4.19 -4.35 -29.61
C PRO A 11 -3.46 -4.82 -28.34
N GLU A 12 -4.07 -5.77 -27.62
CA GLU A 12 -3.58 -6.41 -26.40
C GLU A 12 -2.33 -7.28 -26.65
N GLU A 13 -2.19 -7.83 -27.86
CA GLU A 13 -1.07 -8.68 -28.26
C GLU A 13 0.17 -7.88 -28.67
N THR A 14 0.08 -6.54 -28.73
CA THR A 14 1.26 -5.68 -28.91
C THR A 14 2.07 -5.58 -27.62
N GLN A 15 3.34 -5.17 -27.71
CA GLN A 15 4.13 -4.93 -26.49
C GLN A 15 3.53 -3.78 -25.67
N ALA A 16 3.04 -2.74 -26.33
CA ALA A 16 2.37 -1.60 -25.70
C ALA A 16 1.08 -2.03 -24.98
N GLY A 17 0.24 -2.83 -25.63
CA GLY A 17 -0.94 -3.45 -25.03
C GLY A 17 -0.61 -4.24 -23.78
N ARG A 18 0.38 -5.15 -23.86
CA ARG A 18 0.82 -5.92 -22.69
C ARG A 18 1.41 -5.03 -21.58
N ASN A 19 2.07 -3.93 -21.92
CA ASN A 19 2.60 -2.99 -20.92
C ASN A 19 1.44 -2.28 -20.21
N GLY A 20 0.46 -1.76 -20.96
CA GLY A 20 -0.74 -1.12 -20.43
C GLY A 20 -1.52 -2.05 -19.49
N VAL A 21 -1.82 -3.28 -19.93
CA VAL A 21 -2.52 -4.28 -19.09
C VAL A 21 -1.72 -4.60 -17.82
N ARG A 22 -0.40 -4.79 -17.90
CA ARG A 22 0.42 -5.00 -16.69
C ARG A 22 0.41 -3.79 -15.75
N GLY A 23 0.34 -2.58 -16.30
CA GLY A 23 0.17 -1.35 -15.53
C GLY A 23 -1.18 -1.31 -14.81
N GLN A 24 -2.28 -1.59 -15.51
CA GLN A 24 -3.64 -1.65 -14.94
C GLN A 24 -3.74 -2.67 -13.81
N GLU A 25 -3.38 -3.92 -14.08
CA GLU A 25 -3.46 -4.99 -13.09
C GLU A 25 -2.54 -4.76 -11.89
N GLY A 26 -1.35 -4.19 -12.14
CA GLY A 26 -0.43 -3.76 -11.08
C GLY A 26 -1.03 -2.64 -10.22
N GLY A 27 -1.61 -1.62 -10.85
CA GLY A 27 -2.29 -0.52 -10.16
C GLY A 27 -3.49 -1.00 -9.35
N HIS A 28 -4.34 -1.85 -9.93
CA HIS A 28 -5.46 -2.48 -9.21
C HIS A 28 -5.01 -3.32 -8.03
N THR A 29 -3.93 -4.09 -8.17
CA THR A 29 -3.33 -4.85 -7.05
C THR A 29 -2.90 -3.92 -5.91
N CYS A 30 -2.47 -2.70 -6.25
CA CYS A 30 -2.11 -1.67 -5.29
C CYS A 30 -3.29 -0.77 -4.85
N GLY A 31 -4.52 -1.07 -5.27
CA GLY A 31 -5.72 -0.36 -4.86
C GLY A 31 -6.10 0.86 -5.70
N LEU A 32 -5.48 1.07 -6.87
CA LEU A 32 -5.84 2.13 -7.80
C LEU A 32 -7.06 1.75 -8.65
N GLY A 33 -7.96 2.71 -8.85
CA GLY A 33 -9.03 2.63 -9.85
C GLY A 33 -8.61 3.27 -11.18
N HIS A 34 -9.47 3.20 -12.19
CA HIS A 34 -9.25 3.93 -13.44
C HIS A 34 -9.42 5.44 -13.24
N GLN A 35 -8.64 6.22 -13.99
CA GLN A 35 -8.84 7.67 -14.12
C GLN A 35 -9.90 7.99 -15.19
N ASP A 36 -10.01 7.14 -16.21
CA ASP A 36 -11.04 7.20 -17.25
C ASP A 36 -11.33 5.79 -17.78
N GLU A 37 -12.58 5.56 -18.16
CA GLU A 37 -13.11 4.29 -18.64
C GLU A 37 -13.69 4.39 -20.07
N ASP A 38 -13.42 5.48 -20.79
CA ASP A 38 -13.79 5.65 -22.20
C ASP A 38 -12.62 5.37 -23.14
N PHE A 39 -12.60 4.17 -23.73
CA PHE A 39 -11.60 3.71 -24.70
C PHE A 39 -11.44 4.57 -25.98
N SER A 40 -12.33 5.54 -26.21
CA SER A 40 -12.41 6.31 -27.46
C SER A 40 -11.89 7.73 -27.35
N ASN A 41 -11.58 8.19 -26.13
CA ASN A 41 -11.10 9.54 -25.90
C ASN A 41 -9.55 9.61 -25.89
N ALA A 42 -9.02 10.80 -25.61
CA ALA A 42 -7.59 11.03 -25.67
C ALA A 42 -6.89 10.52 -24.42
N ASN A 43 -5.79 9.81 -24.59
CA ASN A 43 -4.98 9.27 -23.49
C ASN A 43 -4.63 10.33 -22.44
N LEU A 44 -4.83 9.98 -21.17
CA LEU A 44 -4.47 10.80 -20.00
C LEU A 44 -2.99 10.68 -19.58
N GLY A 45 -2.21 9.86 -20.28
CA GLY A 45 -0.79 9.62 -20.01
C GLY A 45 -0.54 8.72 -18.80
N THR A 46 -1.47 7.80 -18.50
CA THR A 46 -1.41 6.88 -17.37
C THR A 46 -1.81 5.47 -17.80
N CYS A 47 -1.19 4.46 -17.20
CA CYS A 47 -1.63 3.08 -17.34
C CYS A 47 -2.97 2.78 -16.68
N MET A 48 -3.53 3.68 -15.87
CA MET A 48 -4.85 3.53 -15.25
C MET A 48 -5.98 4.14 -16.11
N ASP A 49 -5.76 4.34 -17.40
CA ASP A 49 -6.72 4.87 -18.36
C ASP A 49 -7.07 3.81 -19.41
N TYR A 50 -8.35 3.68 -19.73
CA TYR A 50 -8.82 2.81 -20.80
C TYR A 50 -8.45 3.38 -22.16
N THR A 51 -7.65 2.62 -22.92
CA THR A 51 -7.20 3.08 -24.23
C THR A 51 -7.06 1.92 -25.21
N ASN A 52 -7.36 2.20 -26.47
CA ASN A 52 -7.05 1.32 -27.60
C ASN A 52 -5.68 1.63 -28.23
N ASP A 53 -4.99 2.67 -27.75
CA ASP A 53 -3.70 3.14 -28.27
C ASP A 53 -2.69 3.38 -27.13
N PRO A 54 -2.21 2.31 -26.45
CA PRO A 54 -1.41 2.46 -25.24
C PRO A 54 -0.09 3.20 -25.44
N ASP A 55 0.50 3.17 -26.64
CA ASP A 55 1.74 3.90 -26.95
C ASP A 55 1.51 5.33 -27.46
N GLY A 56 0.26 5.77 -27.58
CA GLY A 56 -0.12 7.12 -28.01
C GLY A 56 0.22 7.43 -29.47
N THR A 57 0.59 6.43 -30.27
CA THR A 57 1.04 6.68 -31.65
C THR A 57 -0.10 7.07 -32.59
N LEU A 58 -1.34 6.67 -32.28
CA LEU A 58 -2.52 7.10 -33.00
C LEU A 58 -2.84 8.56 -32.63
N PHE A 59 -2.70 9.45 -33.62
CA PHE A 59 -2.93 10.91 -33.47
C PHE A 59 -1.95 11.66 -32.55
N GLY A 60 -0.84 11.03 -32.13
CA GLY A 60 0.19 11.69 -31.33
C GLY A 60 -0.26 12.01 -29.90
N GLN A 61 -0.97 11.07 -29.30
CA GLN A 61 -1.48 11.13 -27.94
C GLN A 61 -0.38 10.82 -26.91
N LEU A 62 -0.73 10.91 -25.62
CA LEU A 62 0.18 10.58 -24.52
C LEU A 62 0.42 9.07 -24.42
N ASP A 63 1.57 8.67 -23.88
CA ASP A 63 1.90 7.27 -23.59
C ASP A 63 1.19 6.82 -22.30
N ASN A 64 0.37 5.77 -22.40
CA ASN A 64 -0.38 5.16 -21.30
C ASN A 64 0.29 3.86 -20.79
N GLN A 65 1.54 3.57 -21.16
CA GLN A 65 2.21 2.34 -20.72
C GLN A 65 2.75 2.39 -19.29
N HIS A 66 2.66 3.52 -18.59
CA HIS A 66 3.23 3.73 -17.27
C HIS A 66 2.35 4.61 -16.37
N PRO A 67 2.52 4.54 -15.03
CA PRO A 67 1.80 5.43 -14.12
C PRO A 67 2.10 6.91 -14.38
N ASN A 68 1.13 7.78 -14.13
CA ASN A 68 1.32 9.22 -14.09
C ASN A 68 1.52 9.72 -12.65
N GLN A 69 1.70 11.04 -12.48
CA GLN A 69 1.89 11.63 -11.16
C GLN A 69 0.69 11.38 -10.22
N HIS A 70 -0.55 11.44 -10.74
CA HIS A 70 -1.75 11.19 -9.95
C HIS A 70 -1.77 9.76 -9.39
N ASP A 71 -1.35 8.76 -10.17
CA ASP A 71 -1.23 7.38 -9.69
C ASP A 71 -0.21 7.27 -8.54
N LEU A 72 0.95 7.93 -8.67
CA LEU A 72 1.99 7.92 -7.64
C LEU A 72 1.57 8.68 -6.37
N ASP A 73 0.79 9.75 -6.52
CA ASP A 73 0.23 10.51 -5.40
C ASP A 73 -0.81 9.65 -4.65
N MET A 74 -1.68 8.95 -5.38
CA MET A 74 -2.63 7.99 -4.80
C MET A 74 -1.92 6.83 -4.09
N MET A 75 -0.86 6.29 -4.69
CA MET A 75 -0.01 5.28 -4.04
C MET A 75 0.59 5.79 -2.72
N THR A 76 1.05 7.05 -2.72
CA THR A 76 1.57 7.69 -1.51
C THR A 76 0.49 7.83 -0.46
N GLU A 77 -0.71 8.28 -0.81
CA GLU A 77 -1.83 8.41 0.13
C GLU A 77 -2.25 7.04 0.72
N ILE A 78 -2.39 6.02 -0.14
CA ILE A 78 -2.79 4.66 0.27
C ILE A 78 -1.74 4.08 1.23
N TYR A 79 -0.44 4.28 0.97
CA TYR A 79 0.64 3.58 1.69
C TYR A 79 1.51 4.46 2.59
N ALA A 80 1.22 5.76 2.76
CA ALA A 80 2.02 6.68 3.57
C ALA A 80 2.25 6.19 5.01
N HIS A 81 1.27 5.47 5.54
CA HIS A 81 1.30 4.91 6.89
C HIS A 81 2.33 3.76 7.06
N LEU A 82 2.73 3.09 5.97
CA LEU A 82 3.73 2.00 6.02
C LEU A 82 5.16 2.53 6.21
N ASN A 83 5.43 3.78 5.81
CA ASN A 83 6.75 4.38 5.96
C ASN A 83 6.96 5.04 7.35
N SER A 84 5.92 5.06 8.19
CA SER A 84 6.04 5.43 9.60
C SER A 84 6.54 4.25 10.41
N THR A 85 7.81 3.88 10.23
CA THR A 85 8.52 3.25 11.35
C THR A 85 8.68 4.34 12.38
N ASP A 86 7.90 4.26 13.46
CA ASP A 86 8.07 5.10 14.65
C ASP A 86 9.48 4.83 15.17
N SER A 87 10.44 5.58 14.63
CA SER A 87 11.83 5.48 14.98
C SER A 87 11.90 6.17 16.33
N GLY A 88 11.75 5.37 17.39
CA GLY A 88 11.94 5.80 18.76
C GLY A 88 13.28 6.53 18.86
N SER A 89 13.24 7.86 18.85
CA SER A 89 14.38 8.73 19.09
C SER A 89 13.91 10.14 19.44
N GLY A 90 13.63 10.33 20.73
CA GLY A 90 13.85 11.60 21.41
C GLY A 90 12.68 12.60 21.46
N PRO A 91 12.67 13.50 22.46
CA PRO A 91 11.57 14.42 22.72
C PRO A 91 11.61 15.60 21.74
N GLY A 92 11.18 15.37 20.50
CA GLY A 92 10.92 16.41 19.52
C GLY A 92 9.47 16.88 19.60
N LYS A 93 9.26 18.13 19.99
CA LYS A 93 7.94 18.79 20.01
C LYS A 93 7.33 18.81 18.60
N GLY A 94 6.46 17.86 18.30
CA GLY A 94 5.62 17.88 17.11
C GLY A 94 4.33 18.66 17.38
N ASN A 95 4.26 19.91 16.89
CA ASN A 95 3.05 20.75 16.89
C ASN A 95 2.02 20.27 15.83
N GLY A 96 1.66 18.98 15.84
CA GLY A 96 0.63 18.44 14.97
C GLY A 96 -0.77 18.67 15.55
N LYS A 97 -1.48 19.70 15.08
CA LYS A 97 -2.93 19.86 15.33
C LYS A 97 -3.71 18.87 14.45
N GLY A 98 -3.63 17.59 14.76
CA GLY A 98 -4.51 16.57 14.18
C GLY A 98 -5.82 16.52 14.96
N ASN A 99 -6.93 16.97 14.36
CA ASN A 99 -8.29 16.78 14.87
C ASN A 99 -8.81 15.35 14.61
N GLY A 100 -7.97 14.34 14.85
CA GLY A 100 -8.39 12.95 14.77
C GLY A 100 -9.07 12.56 16.07
N GLY A 101 -10.36 12.23 16.04
CA GLY A 101 -11.11 11.63 17.15
C GLY A 101 -10.64 10.22 17.52
N GLY A 102 -9.37 9.88 17.26
CA GLY A 102 -8.76 8.66 17.74
C GLY A 102 -8.76 8.68 19.26
N LYS A 103 -9.20 7.58 19.86
CA LYS A 103 -8.93 7.31 21.28
C LYS A 103 -7.44 7.57 21.47
N GLY A 104 -7.08 8.59 22.24
CA GLY A 104 -5.70 9.03 22.39
C GLY A 104 -4.80 7.82 22.65
N LYS A 105 -3.57 7.88 22.14
CA LYS A 105 -2.51 6.90 22.40
C LYS A 105 -2.65 6.36 23.83
N PRO A 106 -2.66 5.03 24.05
CA PRO A 106 -2.69 4.48 25.40
C PRO A 106 -1.63 5.18 26.25
N SER A 107 -1.96 5.53 27.50
CA SER A 107 -1.08 6.28 28.40
C SER A 107 0.32 5.66 28.59
N LEU A 108 0.52 4.43 28.12
CA LEU A 108 1.72 3.62 28.22
C LEU A 108 2.31 3.20 26.85
N ALA A 109 1.78 3.69 25.73
CA ALA A 109 2.50 3.65 24.46
C ALA A 109 3.75 4.55 24.60
N GLY A 110 4.87 3.94 24.99
CA GLY A 110 6.10 4.63 25.42
C GLY A 110 6.56 4.33 26.85
N ALA A 111 5.95 3.38 27.57
CA ALA A 111 6.62 2.78 28.71
C ALA A 111 7.95 2.18 28.22
N ASN A 112 9.06 2.48 28.90
CA ASN A 112 10.39 1.99 28.55
C ASN A 112 10.52 0.47 28.83
N ILE A 113 9.74 -0.33 28.10
CA ILE A 113 9.70 -1.79 28.15
C ILE A 113 10.62 -2.27 27.05
N ASP A 114 11.72 -2.90 27.43
CA ASP A 114 12.62 -3.52 26.47
C ASP A 114 11.99 -4.80 25.95
N LEU A 115 11.41 -4.75 24.75
CA LEU A 115 10.81 -5.92 24.09
C LEU A 115 11.86 -6.94 23.64
N ASN A 116 13.17 -6.62 23.69
CA ASN A 116 14.23 -7.58 23.42
C ASN A 116 14.69 -8.35 24.67
N ASP A 117 14.21 -7.98 25.86
CA ASP A 117 14.45 -8.69 27.11
C ASP A 117 13.19 -9.45 27.54
N PRO A 118 13.16 -10.80 27.42
CA PRO A 118 12.02 -11.61 27.82
C PRO A 118 11.57 -11.44 29.26
N SER A 119 12.46 -11.00 30.16
CA SER A 119 12.08 -10.72 31.55
C SER A 119 11.10 -9.55 31.69
N SER A 120 11.04 -8.67 30.67
CA SER A 120 10.16 -7.52 30.62
C SER A 120 8.74 -7.83 30.11
N TRP A 121 8.52 -9.00 29.51
CA TRP A 121 7.26 -9.39 28.86
C TRP A 121 6.13 -9.78 29.83
N GLY A 122 6.48 -10.11 31.08
CA GLY A 122 5.50 -10.46 32.12
C GLY A 122 5.26 -11.96 32.27
N GLN A 123 4.03 -12.34 32.62
CA GLN A 123 3.65 -13.72 32.92
C GLN A 123 3.26 -14.48 31.66
N ALA A 124 3.79 -15.69 31.47
CA ALA A 124 3.38 -16.55 30.37
C ALA A 124 1.92 -17.01 30.56
N ILE A 125 1.10 -16.80 29.52
CA ILE A 125 -0.32 -17.21 29.49
C ILE A 125 -0.61 -18.27 28.43
N LYS A 126 0.37 -18.59 27.56
CA LYS A 126 0.25 -19.66 26.57
C LYS A 126 1.59 -20.36 26.31
N GLN A 127 1.51 -21.64 25.95
CA GLN A 127 2.63 -22.42 25.44
C GLN A 127 2.35 -22.93 24.01
N ASP A 128 3.41 -23.11 23.23
CA ASP A 128 3.36 -23.78 21.92
C ASP A 128 3.20 -25.31 22.06
N ALA A 129 3.14 -26.01 20.92
CA ALA A 129 2.98 -27.47 20.90
C ALA A 129 4.22 -28.22 21.44
N GLN A 130 5.35 -27.53 21.57
CA GLN A 130 6.62 -28.03 22.06
C GLN A 130 6.82 -27.73 23.56
N GLY A 131 5.87 -27.04 24.19
CA GLY A 131 5.88 -26.68 25.61
C GLY A 131 6.63 -25.39 25.92
N ASN A 132 7.05 -24.61 24.91
CA ASN A 132 7.70 -23.32 25.14
C ASN A 132 6.65 -22.23 25.33
N ASN A 133 6.91 -21.30 26.25
CA ASN A 133 6.05 -20.13 26.43
C ASN A 133 6.00 -19.29 25.15
N SER A 134 4.80 -19.00 24.66
CA SER A 134 4.57 -18.37 23.34
C SER A 134 3.66 -17.14 23.39
N LEU A 135 3.06 -16.83 24.55
CA LEU A 135 2.30 -15.61 24.76
C LEU A 135 2.45 -15.16 26.21
N PHE A 136 2.74 -13.89 26.41
CA PHE A 136 2.97 -13.27 27.70
C PHE A 136 1.99 -12.13 27.94
N GLN A 137 1.60 -11.96 29.20
CA GLN A 137 0.74 -10.90 29.67
C GLN A 137 1.44 -10.10 30.77
N ARG A 138 1.41 -8.78 30.62
CA ARG A 138 1.84 -7.85 31.66
C ARG A 138 0.77 -6.81 31.92
N ASP A 139 0.35 -6.71 33.17
CA ASP A 139 -0.52 -5.63 33.60
C ASP A 139 0.28 -4.33 33.70
N LEU A 140 -0.28 -3.27 33.15
CA LEU A 140 0.26 -1.92 33.19
C LEU A 140 -0.62 -1.04 34.09
N GLU A 141 -0.12 0.14 34.43
CA GLU A 141 -0.87 1.12 35.21
C GLU A 141 -2.19 1.50 34.49
N ASN A 142 -3.23 1.84 35.27
CA ASN A 142 -4.58 2.16 34.79
C ASN A 142 -5.38 0.98 34.18
N GLY A 143 -5.04 -0.26 34.52
CA GLY A 143 -5.80 -1.45 34.11
C GLY A 143 -5.61 -1.81 32.62
N GLN A 144 -4.53 -1.30 32.00
CA GLN A 144 -4.12 -1.68 30.66
C GLN A 144 -3.30 -2.98 30.71
N VAL A 145 -3.30 -3.74 29.63
CA VAL A 145 -2.58 -5.02 29.53
C VAL A 145 -1.74 -5.01 28.26
N LEU A 146 -0.45 -5.38 28.40
CA LEU A 146 0.44 -5.66 27.27
C LEU A 146 0.44 -7.17 27.00
N ILE A 147 0.25 -7.53 25.74
CA ILE A 147 0.37 -8.90 25.24
C ILE A 147 1.57 -8.95 24.29
N THR A 148 2.47 -9.92 24.48
CA THR A 148 3.71 -10.09 23.70
C THR A 148 3.94 -11.56 23.37
#